data_AF-A0A370NCL8-F1
#
_entry.id   AF-A0A370NCL8-F1
#
_cell.length_a   1.000
_cell.length_b   1.000
_cell.length_c   1.000
_cell.angle_alpha   90.00
_cell.angle_beta   90.00
_cell.angle_gamma   90.00
#
_symmetry.space_group_name_H-M   'P 1'
#
loop_
_entity.id
_entity.type
_entity.pdbx_description
1 polymer ?
#
loop_
_entity_poly.entity_id
_entity_poly.type
_entity_poly.pdbx_seq_one_letter_code
_entity_poly.pdbx_strand_id
1 'polypeptide(L)'
;MSDDPLSRFATAPAFGADPLAPPDAQVAVRTREWLAAATDAASPDTHLFAKLIAARDVRNELALLGLPAPAWRALLERHFAHLAAPRLPLAVNSGEHAYFVDTLRALLLTHVSAAVHADDAHCLASIIAHACLRPDHLWRDLGLTGREEVTWMLTRYFPTLVVLNTANLRWKKFLAQQRALSLGQPRGPAPGCPGCEDYGYCFGERR
;
A
#
# COMPACT_ATOMS: atom_id res chain seq x y z
N MET A 1 -7.17 55.66 29.07
CA MET A 1 -8.18 54.94 28.25
C MET A 1 -7.73 55.02 26.80
N SER A 2 -6.98 54.02 26.35
CA SER A 2 -6.67 53.77 24.95
C SER A 2 -6.71 52.26 24.80
N ASP A 3 -7.83 51.77 24.29
CA ASP A 3 -8.03 50.36 23.98
C ASP A 3 -7.31 50.04 22.67
N ASP A 4 -6.39 49.08 22.73
CA ASP A 4 -5.68 48.50 21.59
C ASP A 4 -6.39 47.20 21.19
N PRO A 5 -7.06 47.11 20.02
CA PRO A 5 -7.83 45.94 19.65
C PRO A 5 -7.03 45.07 18.68
N LEU A 6 -5.91 44.51 19.12
CA LEU A 6 -5.21 43.46 18.36
C LEU A 6 -4.81 42.31 19.28
N SER A 7 -5.81 41.57 19.75
CA SER A 7 -5.55 40.23 20.25
C SER A 7 -6.77 39.34 20.13
N ARG A 8 -6.59 38.24 19.39
CA ARG A 8 -7.23 36.91 19.49
C ARG A 8 -7.68 36.37 18.14
N PHE A 9 -6.71 36.05 17.29
CA PHE A 9 -6.81 34.82 16.50
C PHE A 9 -5.87 33.81 17.14
N ALA A 10 -6.40 33.07 18.12
CA ALA A 10 -5.77 31.84 18.56
C ALA A 10 -5.82 30.88 17.37
N THR A 11 -4.69 30.73 16.68
CA THR A 11 -4.49 29.65 15.73
C THR A 11 -4.67 28.35 16.50
N ALA A 12 -5.73 27.61 16.19
CA ALA A 12 -5.88 26.23 16.64
C ALA A 12 -4.60 25.47 16.26
N PRO A 13 -4.04 24.61 17.12
CA PRO A 13 -2.85 23.87 16.77
C PRO A 13 -3.16 23.02 15.54
N ALA A 14 -2.49 23.32 14.44
CA ALA A 14 -2.33 22.36 13.36
C ALA A 14 -1.58 21.18 13.98
N PHE A 15 -2.31 20.14 14.37
CA PHE A 15 -1.70 18.85 14.70
C PHE A 15 -1.14 18.26 13.40
N GLY A 16 -0.01 18.79 12.97
CA GLY A 16 0.84 18.22 11.94
C GLY A 16 1.94 17.44 12.61
N ALA A 17 2.23 16.23 12.10
CA ALA A 17 3.38 15.45 12.54
C ALA A 17 4.66 16.30 12.58
N ASP A 18 5.47 16.13 13.62
CA ASP A 18 6.80 16.75 13.72
C ASP A 18 7.65 16.32 12.50
N PRO A 19 8.09 17.25 11.64
CA PRO A 19 8.88 16.94 10.45
C PRO A 19 10.21 16.24 10.75
N LEU A 20 10.72 16.38 11.99
CA LEU A 20 11.97 15.78 12.46
C LEU A 20 11.79 14.40 13.10
N ALA A 21 10.55 13.94 13.29
CA ALA A 21 10.31 12.61 13.86
C ALA A 21 10.81 11.50 12.91
N PRO A 22 11.24 10.34 13.44
CA PRO A 22 11.58 9.18 12.61
C PRO A 22 10.43 8.83 11.65
N PRO A 23 10.72 8.34 10.43
CA PRO A 23 9.68 8.04 9.43
C PRO A 23 8.55 7.16 9.96
N ASP A 24 8.87 6.14 10.76
CA ASP A 24 7.87 5.22 11.34
C ASP A 24 6.92 5.93 12.32
N ALA A 25 7.43 6.90 13.08
CA ALA A 25 6.60 7.70 13.98
C ALA A 25 5.66 8.62 13.20
N GLN A 26 6.12 9.21 12.09
CA GLN A 26 5.27 10.01 11.21
C GLN A 26 4.16 9.16 10.59
N VAL A 27 4.48 7.95 10.12
CA VAL A 27 3.49 7.01 9.55
C VAL A 27 2.47 6.59 10.61
N ALA A 28 2.88 6.34 11.85
CA ALA A 28 1.96 5.99 12.93
C ALA A 28 1.01 7.14 13.32
N VAL A 29 1.51 8.38 13.35
CA VAL A 29 0.67 9.58 13.53
C VAL A 29 -0.33 9.71 12.39
N ARG A 30 0.15 9.62 11.14
CA ARG A 30 -0.69 9.75 9.95
C ARG A 30 -1.74 8.64 9.85
N THR A 31 -1.40 7.41 10.26
CA THR A 31 -2.36 6.30 10.33
C THR A 31 -3.50 6.63 11.29
N ARG A 32 -3.22 7.22 12.47
CA ARG A 32 -4.25 7.65 13.42
C ARG A 32 -5.12 8.76 12.87
N GLU A 33 -4.56 9.69 12.10
CA GLU A 33 -5.34 10.74 11.42
C GLU A 33 -6.31 10.15 10.39
N TRP A 34 -5.87 9.18 9.59
CA TRP A 34 -6.74 8.46 8.66
C TRP A 34 -7.84 7.67 9.39
N LEU A 35 -7.51 7.00 10.50
CA LEU A 35 -8.47 6.27 11.32
C LEU A 35 -9.48 7.18 12.03
N ALA A 36 -9.11 8.41 12.38
CA ALA A 36 -10.05 9.37 12.96
C ALA A 36 -11.15 9.77 11.97
N ALA A 37 -10.91 9.61 10.66
CA ALA A 37 -11.88 9.85 9.60
C ALA A 37 -12.60 8.57 9.12
N ALA A 38 -12.34 7.43 9.76
CA ALA A 38 -12.83 6.13 9.32
C ALA A 38 -14.35 5.95 9.52
N THR A 39 -15.00 5.30 8.56
CA THR A 39 -16.42 4.86 8.68
C THR A 39 -16.58 3.80 9.77
N ASP A 40 -15.64 2.84 9.82
CA ASP A 40 -15.53 1.83 10.88
C ASP A 40 -14.05 1.68 11.25
N ALA A 41 -13.67 2.32 12.35
CA ALA A 41 -12.32 2.26 12.89
C ALA A 41 -11.99 0.92 13.56
N ALA A 42 -12.95 0.03 13.81
CA ALA A 42 -12.67 -1.32 14.33
C ALA A 42 -12.38 -2.33 13.21
N SER A 43 -12.78 -2.02 11.97
CA SER A 43 -12.56 -2.90 10.83
C SER A 43 -11.06 -3.15 10.58
N PRO A 44 -10.64 -4.42 10.44
CA PRO A 44 -9.26 -4.75 10.08
C PRO A 44 -8.90 -4.24 8.67
N ASP A 45 -9.87 -4.17 7.75
CA ASP A 45 -9.64 -3.69 6.38
C ASP A 45 -9.40 -2.18 6.36
N THR A 46 -10.20 -1.43 7.12
CA THR A 46 -10.00 0.01 7.27
C THR A 46 -8.64 0.32 7.87
N HIS A 47 -8.22 -0.44 8.89
CA HIS A 47 -6.88 -0.32 9.46
C HIS A 47 -5.77 -0.61 8.45
N LEU A 48 -5.90 -1.68 7.66
CA LEU A 48 -4.95 -2.01 6.62
C LEU A 48 -4.82 -0.86 5.61
N PHE A 49 -5.93 -0.38 5.07
CA PHE A 49 -5.91 0.73 4.11
C PHE A 49 -5.35 2.01 4.75
N ALA A 50 -5.68 2.31 6.01
CA ALA A 50 -5.15 3.48 6.71
C ALA A 50 -3.62 3.43 6.77
N LYS A 51 -3.03 2.26 7.08
CA LYS A 51 -1.56 2.07 7.11
C LYS A 51 -0.93 2.23 5.73
N LEU A 52 -1.49 1.56 4.72
CA LEU A 52 -0.99 1.61 3.33
C LEU A 52 -1.02 3.05 2.78
N ILE A 53 -2.11 3.76 3.04
CA ILE A 53 -2.30 5.15 2.64
C ILE A 53 -1.35 6.06 3.40
N ALA A 54 -1.33 5.98 4.74
CA ALA A 54 -0.48 6.81 5.59
C ALA A 54 0.99 6.70 5.21
N ALA A 55 1.48 5.49 4.91
CA ALA A 55 2.85 5.26 4.49
C ALA A 55 3.24 6.02 3.22
N ARG A 56 2.30 6.33 2.33
CA ARG A 56 2.55 7.13 1.12
C ARG A 56 2.24 8.60 1.34
N ASP A 57 1.19 8.89 2.09
CA ASP A 57 0.71 10.24 2.37
C ASP A 57 1.75 11.09 3.12
N VAL A 58 2.50 10.51 4.07
CA VAL A 58 3.59 11.24 4.77
C VAL A 58 4.68 11.78 3.83
N ARG A 59 4.83 11.18 2.64
CA ARG A 59 5.82 11.57 1.61
C ARG A 59 5.19 12.24 0.40
N ASN A 60 3.88 12.52 0.41
CA ASN A 60 3.13 13.01 -0.75
C ASN A 60 3.21 12.07 -1.97
N GLU A 61 3.23 10.75 -1.71
CA GLU A 61 3.43 9.70 -2.71
C GLU A 61 2.15 8.87 -2.97
N LEU A 62 0.96 9.43 -2.72
CA LEU A 62 -0.31 8.70 -2.88
C LEU A 62 -0.47 8.08 -4.28
N ALA A 63 0.13 8.71 -5.30
CA ALA A 63 0.23 8.21 -6.66
C ALA A 63 0.80 6.79 -6.76
N LEU A 64 1.75 6.43 -5.89
CA LEU A 64 2.44 5.15 -5.90
C LEU A 64 1.56 3.99 -5.39
N LEU A 65 0.37 4.28 -4.88
CA LEU A 65 -0.66 3.26 -4.60
C LEU A 65 -1.23 2.68 -5.90
N GLY A 66 -1.09 3.40 -7.03
CA GLY A 66 -1.56 2.91 -8.33
C GLY A 66 -3.07 2.75 -8.43
N LEU A 67 -3.82 3.57 -7.69
CA LEU A 67 -5.27 3.58 -7.72
C LEU A 67 -5.75 4.67 -8.69
N PRO A 68 -6.53 4.33 -9.74
CA PRO A 68 -7.12 5.35 -10.58
C PRO A 68 -8.11 6.19 -9.76
N ALA A 69 -8.32 7.45 -10.15
CA ALA A 69 -9.13 8.39 -9.38
C ALA A 69 -10.54 7.88 -9.00
N PRO A 70 -11.27 7.14 -9.86
CA PRO A 70 -12.56 6.55 -9.46
C PRO A 70 -12.43 5.50 -8.36
N ALA A 71 -11.47 4.57 -8.47
CA ALA A 71 -11.25 3.54 -7.46
C ALA A 71 -10.79 4.15 -6.12
N TRP A 72 -9.94 5.19 -6.19
CA TRP A 72 -9.52 5.94 -5.01
C TRP A 72 -10.70 6.60 -4.30
N ARG A 73 -11.57 7.32 -5.03
CA ARG A 73 -12.77 7.93 -4.43
C ARG A 73 -13.68 6.90 -3.80
N ALA A 74 -13.95 5.81 -4.50
CA ALA A 74 -14.77 4.72 -3.97
C ALA A 74 -14.16 4.10 -2.70
N LEU A 75 -12.83 3.95 -2.63
CA LEU A 75 -12.14 3.49 -1.42
C LEU A 75 -12.34 4.46 -0.25
N LEU A 76 -12.22 5.76 -0.50
CA LEU A 76 -12.45 6.80 0.51
C LEU A 76 -13.91 6.80 1.01
N GLU A 77 -14.87 6.67 0.10
CA GLU A 77 -16.29 6.60 0.44
C GLU A 77 -16.62 5.38 1.32
N ARG A 78 -15.99 4.23 1.05
CA ARG A 78 -16.19 3.00 1.85
C ARG A 78 -15.55 3.10 3.24
N HIS A 79 -14.28 3.50 3.31
CA HIS A 79 -13.51 3.37 4.55
C HIS A 79 -13.31 4.67 5.34
N PHE A 80 -13.37 5.83 4.69
CA PHE A 80 -12.94 7.12 5.26
C PHE A 80 -13.94 8.25 4.98
N ALA A 81 -15.23 8.00 5.23
CA ALA A 81 -16.31 8.91 4.88
C ALA A 81 -16.28 10.26 5.63
N HIS A 82 -15.54 10.37 6.73
CA HIS A 82 -15.47 11.58 7.55
C HIS A 82 -14.28 12.50 7.20
N LEU A 83 -13.61 12.26 6.06
CA LEU A 83 -12.55 13.14 5.56
C LEU A 83 -13.11 14.50 5.15
N ALA A 84 -12.61 15.57 5.78
CA ALA A 84 -13.01 16.95 5.47
C ALA A 84 -12.67 17.38 4.03
N ALA A 85 -11.62 16.82 3.42
CA ALA A 85 -11.26 17.08 2.02
C ALA A 85 -10.61 15.83 1.39
N PRO A 86 -11.13 15.31 0.26
CA PRO A 86 -10.53 14.18 -0.42
C PRO A 86 -9.20 14.60 -1.07
N ARG A 87 -8.10 13.99 -0.63
CA ARG A 87 -6.79 14.14 -1.26
C ARG A 87 -6.79 13.31 -2.54
N LEU A 88 -6.52 13.89 -3.70
CA LEU A 88 -6.41 13.13 -4.94
C LEU A 88 -4.94 12.76 -5.21
N PRO A 89 -4.63 11.49 -5.52
CA PRO A 89 -3.29 11.15 -6.00
C PRO A 89 -3.05 11.87 -7.33
N LEU A 90 -1.92 12.59 -7.42
CA LEU A 90 -1.43 13.08 -8.70
C LEU A 90 -1.01 11.89 -9.56
N ALA A 91 -1.43 11.82 -10.82
CA ALA A 91 -1.11 10.67 -11.66
C ALA A 91 0.40 10.58 -11.93
N VAL A 92 1.01 9.44 -11.61
CA VAL A 92 2.37 9.09 -12.06
C VAL A 92 2.20 8.06 -13.18
N ASN A 93 2.39 8.50 -14.42
CA ASN A 93 2.31 7.65 -15.60
C ASN A 93 3.72 7.16 -15.97
N SER A 94 4.12 5.99 -15.48
CA SER A 94 5.17 5.23 -16.17
C SER A 94 4.57 3.94 -16.72
N GLY A 95 4.24 3.97 -18.03
CA GLY A 95 3.72 2.82 -18.75
C GLY A 95 4.73 1.66 -18.90
N GLU A 96 5.99 1.89 -18.53
CA GLU A 96 7.12 0.96 -18.68
C GLU A 96 6.86 -0.42 -18.07
N HIS A 97 6.05 -0.50 -17.01
CA HIS A 97 5.71 -1.75 -16.33
C HIS A 97 4.21 -2.06 -16.29
N ALA A 98 3.40 -1.43 -17.15
CA ALA A 98 1.95 -1.64 -17.20
C ALA A 98 1.57 -3.12 -17.37
N TYR A 99 2.24 -3.84 -18.28
CA TYR A 99 1.99 -5.27 -18.49
C TYR A 99 2.23 -6.10 -17.22
N PHE A 100 3.29 -5.81 -16.46
CA PHE A 100 3.55 -6.51 -15.20
C PHE A 100 2.44 -6.23 -14.18
N VAL A 101 2.05 -4.96 -14.03
CA VAL A 101 1.00 -4.53 -13.10
C VAL A 101 -0.33 -5.21 -13.44
N ASP A 102 -0.76 -5.16 -14.69
CA ASP A 102 -2.06 -5.69 -15.12
C ASP A 102 -2.16 -7.19 -14.92
N THR A 103 -1.12 -7.93 -15.31
CA THR A 103 -1.11 -9.39 -15.18
C THR A 103 -0.92 -9.88 -13.74
N LEU A 104 -0.16 -9.15 -12.91
CA LEU A 104 -0.11 -9.46 -11.46
C LEU A 104 -1.45 -9.16 -10.78
N ARG A 105 -2.07 -8.02 -11.11
CA ARG A 105 -3.41 -7.68 -10.60
C ARG A 105 -4.42 -8.76 -11.00
N ALA A 106 -4.42 -9.19 -12.25
CA ALA A 106 -5.28 -10.27 -12.74
C ALA A 106 -5.06 -11.57 -11.96
N LEU A 107 -3.80 -11.99 -11.75
CA LEU A 107 -3.48 -13.17 -10.93
C LEU A 107 -4.00 -13.04 -9.49
N LEU A 108 -3.77 -11.91 -8.83
CA LEU A 108 -4.25 -11.71 -7.46
C LEU A 108 -5.78 -11.86 -7.41
N LEU A 109 -6.47 -11.32 -8.42
CA LEU A 109 -7.92 -11.35 -8.50
C LEU A 109 -8.51 -12.75 -8.74
N THR A 110 -7.74 -13.70 -9.27
CA THR A 110 -8.18 -15.11 -9.35
C THR A 110 -8.16 -15.84 -8.01
N HIS A 111 -7.58 -15.23 -6.97
CA HIS A 111 -7.40 -15.83 -5.65
C HIS A 111 -8.10 -15.06 -4.53
N VAL A 112 -9.06 -14.18 -4.88
CA VAL A 112 -9.78 -13.35 -3.90
C VAL A 112 -10.55 -14.20 -2.91
N SER A 113 -10.42 -13.85 -1.63
CA SER A 113 -11.25 -14.40 -0.56
C SER A 113 -12.71 -13.96 -0.72
N ALA A 114 -13.65 -14.90 -0.65
CA ALA A 114 -15.08 -14.59 -0.63
C ALA A 114 -15.52 -13.81 0.62
N ALA A 115 -14.66 -13.70 1.64
CA ALA A 115 -14.96 -13.02 2.89
C ALA A 115 -14.67 -11.50 2.87
N VAL A 116 -14.05 -10.98 1.80
CA VAL A 116 -13.70 -9.55 1.68
C VAL A 116 -14.55 -8.86 0.61
N HIS A 117 -14.67 -7.53 0.70
CA HIS A 117 -15.36 -6.75 -0.33
C HIS A 117 -14.58 -6.78 -1.65
N ALA A 118 -15.27 -7.02 -2.77
CA ALA A 118 -14.64 -7.17 -4.08
C ALA A 118 -13.83 -5.93 -4.48
N ASP A 119 -14.40 -4.72 -4.33
CA ASP A 119 -13.70 -3.48 -4.68
C ASP A 119 -12.45 -3.22 -3.83
N ASP A 120 -12.43 -3.71 -2.58
CA ASP A 120 -11.24 -3.61 -1.72
C ASP A 120 -10.16 -4.57 -2.21
N ALA A 121 -10.53 -5.79 -2.62
CA ALA A 121 -9.61 -6.71 -3.24
C ALA A 121 -9.01 -6.14 -4.54
N HIS A 122 -9.81 -5.45 -5.35
CA HIS A 122 -9.33 -4.72 -6.53
C HIS A 122 -8.34 -3.62 -6.18
N CYS A 123 -8.64 -2.80 -5.16
CA CYS A 123 -7.74 -1.75 -4.70
C CYS A 123 -6.42 -2.36 -4.20
N LEU A 124 -6.50 -3.39 -3.35
CA LEU A 124 -5.33 -4.03 -2.76
C LEU A 124 -4.47 -4.74 -3.80
N ALA A 125 -5.08 -5.41 -4.78
CA ALA A 125 -4.35 -6.03 -5.87
C ALA A 125 -3.55 -4.99 -6.68
N SER A 126 -4.13 -3.80 -6.91
CA SER A 126 -3.41 -2.69 -7.56
C SER A 126 -2.23 -2.19 -6.70
N ILE A 127 -2.46 -1.95 -5.41
CA ILE A 127 -1.44 -1.47 -4.48
C ILE A 127 -0.25 -2.46 -4.41
N ILE A 128 -0.52 -3.76 -4.28
CA ILE A 128 0.53 -4.80 -4.26
C ILE A 128 1.29 -4.82 -5.58
N ALA A 129 0.59 -4.75 -6.72
CA ALA A 129 1.22 -4.80 -8.03
C ALA A 129 2.18 -3.62 -8.26
N HIS A 130 1.77 -2.40 -7.87
CA HIS A 130 2.63 -1.21 -7.93
C HIS A 130 3.77 -1.26 -6.90
N ALA A 131 3.53 -1.85 -5.72
CA ALA A 131 4.58 -2.07 -4.73
C ALA A 131 5.71 -2.97 -5.24
N CYS A 132 5.40 -3.94 -6.10
CA CYS A 132 6.40 -4.80 -6.74
C CYS A 132 7.31 -4.09 -7.74
N LEU A 133 6.97 -2.86 -8.18
CA LEU A 133 7.82 -2.05 -9.05
C LEU A 133 8.92 -1.30 -8.30
N ARG A 134 8.82 -1.18 -6.98
CA ARG A 134 9.73 -0.40 -6.14
C ARG A 134 10.92 -1.24 -5.66
N PRO A 135 12.05 -0.59 -5.31
CA PRO A 135 13.32 -1.28 -5.13
C PRO A 135 13.46 -2.06 -3.83
N ASP A 136 12.52 -2.00 -2.88
CA ASP A 136 12.73 -2.61 -1.56
C ASP A 136 12.07 -3.99 -1.39
N HIS A 137 12.04 -4.54 -0.19
CA HIS A 137 11.15 -5.62 0.17
C HIS A 137 9.70 -5.17 0.10
N LEU A 138 8.80 -6.10 -0.27
CA LEU A 138 7.38 -5.80 -0.43
C LEU A 138 6.77 -5.13 0.82
N TRP A 139 7.17 -5.54 2.02
CA TRP A 139 6.66 -4.95 3.26
C TRP A 139 7.09 -3.47 3.42
N ARG A 140 8.36 -3.12 3.14
CA ARG A 140 8.86 -1.73 3.17
C ARG A 140 8.22 -0.88 2.09
N ASP A 141 8.09 -1.43 0.90
CA ASP A 141 7.40 -0.75 -0.19
C ASP A 141 5.93 -0.50 0.17
N LEU A 142 5.23 -1.45 0.80
CA LEU A 142 3.88 -1.22 1.30
C LEU A 142 3.84 -0.28 2.52
N GLY A 143 4.97 -0.02 3.18
CA GLY A 143 5.03 0.74 4.43
C GLY A 143 4.48 -0.01 5.64
N LEU A 144 4.52 -1.35 5.58
CA LEU A 144 4.19 -2.23 6.68
C LEU A 144 5.42 -2.44 7.58
N THR A 145 5.25 -3.03 8.76
CA THR A 145 6.35 -3.18 9.73
C THR A 145 7.24 -4.41 9.47
N GLY A 146 6.76 -5.36 8.66
CA GLY A 146 7.51 -6.58 8.39
C GLY A 146 6.75 -7.60 7.55
N ARG A 147 7.39 -8.76 7.38
CA ARG A 147 6.84 -9.88 6.59
C ARG A 147 5.49 -10.37 7.12
N GLU A 148 5.29 -10.41 8.42
CA GLU A 148 4.07 -10.95 9.04
C GLU A 148 2.83 -10.12 8.69
N GLU A 149 2.94 -8.79 8.57
CA GLU A 149 1.82 -7.96 8.15
C GLU A 149 1.45 -8.20 6.68
N VAL A 150 2.44 -8.46 5.82
CA VAL A 150 2.18 -8.90 4.44
C VAL A 150 1.51 -10.26 4.42
N THR A 151 1.98 -11.21 5.25
CA THR A 151 1.38 -12.54 5.38
C THR A 151 -0.07 -12.44 5.83
N TRP A 152 -0.37 -11.62 6.85
CA TRP A 152 -1.73 -11.39 7.34
C TRP A 152 -2.63 -10.79 6.24
N MET A 153 -2.13 -9.75 5.56
CA MET A 153 -2.85 -9.10 4.45
C MET A 153 -3.17 -10.10 3.33
N LEU A 154 -2.18 -10.88 2.88
CA LEU A 154 -2.36 -11.90 1.85
C LEU A 154 -3.28 -13.04 2.33
N THR A 155 -3.22 -13.43 3.60
CA THR A 155 -4.11 -14.47 4.16
C THR A 155 -5.57 -14.01 4.12
N ARG A 156 -5.80 -12.73 4.43
CA ARG A 156 -7.15 -12.17 4.44
C ARG A 156 -7.74 -12.01 3.04
N TYR A 157 -6.97 -11.45 2.10
CA TYR A 157 -7.47 -11.09 0.77
C TYR A 157 -7.21 -12.14 -0.30
N PHE A 158 -6.09 -12.86 -0.23
CA PHE A 158 -5.65 -13.82 -1.25
C PHE A 158 -5.16 -15.16 -0.66
N PRO A 159 -5.97 -15.83 0.20
CA PRO A 159 -5.53 -16.95 1.05
C PRO A 159 -4.88 -18.10 0.27
N THR A 160 -5.39 -18.41 -0.92
CA THR A 160 -4.85 -19.49 -1.77
C THR A 160 -3.38 -19.25 -2.11
N LEU A 161 -2.96 -18.00 -2.34
CA LEU A 161 -1.57 -17.67 -2.62
C LEU A 161 -0.66 -17.90 -1.42
N VAL A 162 -1.17 -17.72 -0.19
CA VAL A 162 -0.40 -18.03 1.03
C VAL A 162 -0.15 -19.53 1.14
N VAL A 163 -1.19 -20.35 0.91
CA VAL A 163 -1.10 -21.82 0.91
C VAL A 163 -0.11 -22.33 -0.14
N LEU A 164 -0.09 -21.70 -1.32
CA LEU A 164 0.82 -22.07 -2.41
C LEU A 164 2.30 -21.71 -2.15
N ASN A 165 2.61 -20.85 -1.16
CA ASN A 165 3.99 -20.47 -0.82
C ASN A 165 4.68 -21.49 0.09
N THR A 166 4.67 -22.77 -0.29
CA THR A 166 5.20 -23.88 0.51
C THR A 166 6.70 -23.81 0.76
N ALA A 167 7.46 -23.22 -0.18
CA ALA A 167 8.90 -23.00 -0.04
C ALA A 167 9.25 -21.74 0.80
N ASN A 168 8.24 -21.09 1.40
CA ASN A 168 8.39 -19.89 2.23
C ASN A 168 9.19 -18.77 1.54
N LEU A 169 9.06 -18.62 0.22
CA LEU A 169 9.76 -17.62 -0.56
C LEU A 169 9.37 -16.21 -0.10
N ARG A 170 10.30 -15.25 -0.22
CA ARG A 170 9.99 -13.84 0.02
C ARG A 170 8.83 -13.40 -0.88
N TRP A 171 7.86 -12.67 -0.34
CA TRP A 171 6.58 -12.41 -1.00
C TRP A 171 6.70 -11.81 -2.41
N LYS A 172 7.56 -10.80 -2.61
CA LYS A 172 7.78 -10.20 -3.94
C LYS A 172 8.25 -11.23 -4.98
N LYS A 173 9.22 -12.07 -4.60
CA LYS A 173 9.74 -13.16 -5.43
C LYS A 173 8.66 -14.22 -5.70
N PHE A 174 7.91 -14.62 -4.68
CA PHE A 174 6.81 -15.56 -4.81
C PHE A 174 5.75 -15.07 -5.81
N LEU A 175 5.26 -13.84 -5.64
CA LEU A 175 4.24 -13.25 -6.51
C LEU A 175 4.71 -13.14 -7.96
N ALA A 176 5.96 -12.73 -8.19
CA ALA A 176 6.55 -12.69 -9.54
C ALA A 176 6.62 -14.10 -10.18
N GLN A 177 6.94 -15.14 -9.39
CA GLN A 177 6.97 -16.51 -9.88
C GLN A 177 5.57 -17.06 -10.19
N GLN A 178 4.58 -16.80 -9.33
CA GLN A 178 3.19 -17.23 -9.58
C GLN A 178 2.63 -16.55 -10.83
N ARG A 179 2.93 -15.26 -11.03
CA ARG A 179 2.59 -14.54 -12.26
C ARG A 179 3.25 -15.13 -13.49
N ALA A 180 4.55 -15.41 -13.45
CA ALA A 180 5.23 -16.04 -14.57
C ALA A 180 4.61 -17.41 -14.89
N LEU A 181 4.32 -18.21 -13.85
CA LEU A 181 3.68 -19.52 -13.99
C LEU A 181 2.30 -19.42 -14.63
N SER A 182 1.44 -18.48 -14.20
CA SER A 182 0.09 -18.32 -14.77
C SER A 182 0.10 -17.88 -16.23
N LEU A 183 1.19 -17.28 -16.70
CA LEU A 183 1.39 -16.84 -18.09
C LEU A 183 2.17 -17.85 -18.94
N GLY A 184 2.59 -18.99 -18.37
CA GLY A 184 3.48 -19.93 -19.06
C GLY A 184 4.87 -19.35 -19.37
N GLN A 185 5.29 -18.31 -18.64
CA GLN A 185 6.55 -17.61 -18.85
C GLN A 185 7.67 -18.16 -17.95
N PRO A 186 8.95 -18.02 -18.36
CA PRO A 186 10.07 -18.31 -17.48
C PRO A 186 10.00 -17.49 -16.18
N ARG A 187 10.39 -18.10 -15.07
CA ARG A 187 10.45 -17.43 -13.77
C ARG A 187 11.46 -16.28 -13.85
N GLY A 188 11.08 -15.12 -13.34
CA GLY A 188 11.94 -13.94 -13.30
C GLY A 188 11.67 -13.05 -12.08
N PRO A 189 12.55 -12.06 -11.84
CA PRO A 189 12.34 -11.05 -10.82
C PRO A 189 11.13 -10.15 -11.13
N ALA A 190 10.52 -9.56 -10.10
CA ALA A 190 9.65 -8.41 -10.29
C ALA A 190 10.48 -7.20 -10.76
N PRO A 191 9.90 -6.20 -11.45
CA PRO A 191 10.64 -5.05 -11.98
C PRO A 191 11.46 -4.29 -10.94
N GLY A 192 10.96 -4.18 -9.69
CA GLY A 192 11.69 -3.53 -8.61
C GLY A 192 12.76 -4.39 -7.93
N CYS A 193 12.78 -5.71 -8.15
CA CYS A 193 13.72 -6.59 -7.46
C CYS A 193 15.20 -6.25 -7.67
N PRO A 194 15.68 -5.85 -8.87
CA PRO A 194 17.11 -5.52 -9.07
C PRO A 194 17.64 -4.40 -8.16
N GLY A 195 16.76 -3.51 -7.66
CA GLY A 195 17.14 -2.46 -6.71
C GLY A 195 17.16 -2.89 -5.24
N CYS A 196 16.78 -4.14 -4.94
CA CYS A 196 16.67 -4.63 -3.56
C CYS A 196 18.01 -5.09 -3.00
N GLU A 197 18.30 -4.73 -1.75
CA GLU A 197 19.53 -5.09 -1.04
C GLU A 197 19.81 -6.61 -1.04
N ASP A 198 18.75 -7.42 -1.02
CA ASP A 198 18.82 -8.88 -1.03
C ASP A 198 18.67 -9.52 -2.43
N TYR A 199 18.81 -8.74 -3.51
CA TYR A 199 18.68 -9.28 -4.87
C TYR A 199 19.65 -10.44 -5.12
N GLY A 200 20.92 -10.29 -4.72
CA GLY A 200 21.95 -11.32 -4.87
C GLY A 200 21.62 -12.60 -4.09
N TYR A 201 21.05 -12.49 -2.88
CA TYR A 201 20.58 -13.65 -2.13
C TYR A 201 19.39 -14.35 -2.82
N CYS A 202 18.54 -13.57 -3.49
CA CYS A 202 17.34 -14.09 -4.14
C CYS A 202 17.58 -14.70 -5.52
N PHE A 203 18.51 -14.15 -6.30
CA PHE A 203 18.70 -14.44 -7.73
C PHE A 203 20.18 -14.66 -8.12
N GLY A 204 21.11 -14.64 -7.18
CA GLY A 204 22.50 -15.03 -7.43
C GLY A 204 22.59 -16.48 -7.87
N GLU A 205 23.65 -16.78 -8.63
CA GLU A 205 23.97 -18.15 -9.01
C GLU A 205 24.19 -18.98 -7.75
N ARG A 206 23.36 -20.01 -7.57
CA ARG A 206 23.69 -21.10 -6.65
C ARG A 206 24.88 -21.83 -7.27
N ARG A 207 26.08 -21.58 -6.74
CA ARG A 207 27.25 -22.45 -6.97
C ARG A 207 26.98 -23.83 -6.41
#